data_AF-A0A3B9SGX8-F1
#
_entry.id   AF-A0A3B9SGX8-F1
#
_cell.length_a   1.000
_cell.length_b   1.000
_cell.length_c   1.000
_cell.angle_alpha   90.00
_cell.angle_beta   90.00
_cell.angle_gamma   90.00
#
_symmetry.space_group_name_H-M   'P 1'
#
loop_
_entity.id
_entity.type
_entity.pdbx_description
1 polymer ?
#
loop_
_entity_poly.entity_id
_entity_poly.type
_entity_poly.pdbx_seq_one_letter_code
_entity_poly.pdbx_strand_id
1 'polypeptide(L)'
;MIICNYKTLRLSFNLFHNTNDKEKPEYWEMCLLKLKDGRHTAGAWSPSDDGKNDEYIRGQADTISVDEVEKWHELSYDISECLEEDVNWINLGSESEEAYSFQAENFKSFADGDSPPNERFCLLILTNGELASGRWDKDTETFDTWNRPTVDKSEVWAWTALSHDLFSESEEEWENEIEREKELNKNPSVDEKLFKYGTDINTYYEKALLKLREKYPWATLTQMMKKTPWQIVPHHGKYVFGTVDKGYRDENIVSEWTEGTDADEFIAFLCEYAEEPVANSDPAEKFKYGTDIEVYLNKAYENVKKDYKWLDKNMLRKYCLYGIEKIDGELEFVRAFKDDTEYHVCDYGSADKFLESLEQAFQEAAIEENPVIDTYDVPFGHVEIHGWNLEIYRFSKLKTGDYMVTVQAGDRVTGGTRRFFITPDCFKTK
;
A
#
# COMPACT_ATOMS: atom_id res chain seq x y z
N MET A 1 13.85 -17.96 41.38
CA MET A 1 12.49 -17.38 41.54
C MET A 1 12.72 -16.02 42.14
N ILE A 2 12.35 -14.95 41.45
CA ILE A 2 12.60 -13.57 41.92
C ILE A 2 11.70 -13.34 43.14
N ILE A 3 12.29 -12.87 44.25
CA ILE A 3 11.60 -12.74 45.55
C ILE A 3 10.96 -11.35 45.68
N CYS A 4 11.59 -10.33 45.10
CA CYS A 4 11.08 -8.95 45.11
C CYS A 4 9.67 -8.80 44.53
N ASN A 5 8.94 -7.82 45.05
CA ASN A 5 7.70 -7.34 44.44
C ASN A 5 7.98 -6.22 43.44
N TYR A 6 7.92 -6.52 42.14
CA TYR A 6 8.18 -5.55 41.06
C TYR A 6 7.28 -4.31 41.14
N LYS A 7 6.06 -4.41 41.68
CA LYS A 7 5.12 -3.27 41.79
C LYS A 7 5.61 -2.18 42.74
N THR A 8 6.46 -2.55 43.69
CA THR A 8 7.04 -1.64 44.68
C THR A 8 8.53 -1.39 44.47
N LEU A 9 9.16 -2.08 43.51
CA LEU A 9 10.56 -1.95 43.19
C LEU A 9 10.85 -0.61 42.51
N ARG A 10 11.92 0.03 42.95
CA ARG A 10 12.47 1.26 42.36
C ARG A 10 13.94 1.06 42.04
N LEU A 11 14.33 1.36 40.81
CA LEU A 11 15.73 1.38 40.39
C LEU A 11 16.16 2.84 40.26
N SER A 12 17.23 3.23 40.94
CA SER A 12 17.83 4.55 40.83
C SER A 12 19.16 4.45 40.11
N PHE A 13 19.29 5.13 38.98
CA PHE A 13 20.53 5.21 38.20
C PHE A 13 21.26 6.48 38.58
N ASN A 14 22.39 6.34 39.26
CA ASN A 14 23.17 7.43 39.83
C ASN A 14 24.53 7.46 39.15
N LEU A 15 24.92 8.63 38.59
CA LEU A 15 26.16 8.87 37.81
C LEU A 15 25.91 9.01 36.30
N PHE A 16 25.03 9.92 35.91
CA PHE A 16 24.90 10.28 34.49
C PHE A 16 26.07 11.15 34.02
N HIS A 17 26.71 10.74 32.93
CA HIS A 17 27.78 11.45 32.25
C HIS A 17 27.22 12.44 31.23
N ASN A 18 27.88 13.59 31.07
CA ASN A 18 27.51 14.60 30.09
C ASN A 18 28.17 14.29 28.74
N THR A 19 27.37 14.26 27.68
CA THR A 19 27.85 13.97 26.31
C THR A 19 28.82 15.04 25.79
N ASN A 20 28.78 16.26 26.33
CA ASN A 20 29.63 17.38 25.90
C ASN A 20 31.06 17.32 26.48
N ASP A 21 31.30 16.54 27.54
CA ASP A 21 32.56 16.58 28.32
C ASP A 21 33.62 15.58 27.83
N LYS A 22 33.46 15.03 26.61
CA LYS A 22 34.30 13.99 26.00
C LYS A 22 34.31 12.63 26.73
N GLU A 23 33.50 12.49 27.77
CA GLU A 23 33.20 11.21 28.41
C GLU A 23 32.13 10.49 27.58
N LYS A 24 32.56 9.91 26.46
CA LYS A 24 31.73 8.99 25.67
C LYS A 24 31.85 7.59 26.28
N PRO A 25 30.78 6.76 26.23
CA PRO A 25 30.85 5.38 26.67
C PRO A 25 31.86 4.57 25.85
N GLU A 26 32.16 3.35 26.24
CA GLU A 26 32.93 2.44 25.38
C GLU A 26 32.12 2.04 24.13
N TYR A 27 32.82 1.71 23.04
CA TYR A 27 32.17 1.28 21.81
C TYR A 27 31.28 0.07 22.08
N TRP A 28 30.01 0.15 21.68
CA TRP A 28 28.96 -0.84 21.94
C TRP A 28 28.45 -0.98 23.37
N GLU A 29 28.87 -0.09 24.28
CA GLU A 29 28.35 -0.10 25.63
C GLU A 29 26.87 0.34 25.64
N MET A 30 26.01 -0.50 26.20
CA MET A 30 24.58 -0.21 26.31
C MET A 30 24.37 0.85 27.39
N CYS A 31 23.73 1.95 26.99
CA CYS A 31 23.54 3.09 27.85
C CYS A 31 22.06 3.43 27.97
N LEU A 32 21.65 3.82 29.17
CA LEU A 32 20.45 4.62 29.38
C LEU A 32 20.76 6.06 28.99
N LEU A 33 19.91 6.66 28.18
CA LEU A 33 20.11 7.97 27.57
C LEU A 33 19.02 8.93 28.03
N LYS A 34 19.41 10.15 28.38
CA LYS A 34 18.50 11.28 28.55
C LYS A 34 18.68 12.20 27.34
N LEU A 35 17.60 12.44 26.62
CA LEU A 35 17.56 13.34 25.47
C LEU A 35 17.43 14.79 25.92
N LYS A 36 17.88 15.74 25.08
CA LYS A 36 17.82 17.19 25.35
C LYS A 36 16.39 17.72 25.51
N ASP A 37 15.40 17.01 24.98
CA ASP A 37 13.97 17.32 25.17
C ASP A 37 13.39 16.79 26.49
N GLY A 38 14.19 16.08 27.29
CA GLY A 38 13.83 15.55 28.60
C GLY A 38 13.37 14.09 28.59
N ARG A 39 13.20 13.45 27.43
CA ARG A 39 12.83 12.03 27.33
C ARG A 39 13.99 11.10 27.69
N HIS A 40 13.68 9.86 28.10
CA HIS A 40 14.67 8.82 28.39
C HIS A 40 14.56 7.65 27.43
N THR A 41 15.65 7.15 26.89
CA THR A 41 15.67 5.98 26.01
C THR A 41 16.91 5.15 26.32
N ALA A 42 17.22 4.13 25.55
CA ALA A 42 18.49 3.43 25.70
C ALA A 42 19.03 2.98 24.35
N GLY A 43 20.34 2.88 24.26
CA GLY A 43 21.03 2.50 23.03
C GLY A 43 22.51 2.29 23.24
N ALA A 44 23.15 1.64 22.28
CA ALA A 44 24.59 1.41 22.30
C ALA A 44 25.31 2.48 21.50
N TRP A 45 26.39 3.04 22.04
CA TRP A 45 27.15 4.05 21.31
C TRP A 45 27.94 3.41 20.15
N SER A 46 27.78 3.99 18.97
CA SER A 46 28.49 3.65 17.74
C SER A 46 29.19 4.90 17.20
N PRO A 47 30.52 5.04 17.39
CA PRO A 47 31.29 6.13 16.79
C PRO A 47 31.28 6.01 15.27
N SER A 48 31.21 7.13 14.56
CA SER A 48 31.41 7.15 13.12
C SER A 48 32.91 7.16 12.78
N ASP A 49 33.27 6.56 11.64
CA ASP A 49 34.66 6.53 11.14
C ASP A 49 35.25 7.94 10.92
N ASP A 50 34.40 8.94 10.73
CA ASP A 50 34.77 10.35 10.51
C ASP A 50 34.55 11.26 11.75
N GLY A 51 34.04 10.70 12.85
CA GLY A 51 33.74 11.37 14.12
C GLY A 51 32.71 12.49 14.04
N LYS A 52 31.94 12.58 12.95
CA LYS A 52 30.96 13.65 12.70
C LYS A 52 29.51 13.20 12.83
N ASN A 53 29.27 11.89 12.77
CA ASN A 53 27.93 11.29 12.81
C ASN A 53 27.91 10.18 13.85
N ASP A 54 28.42 10.45 15.06
CA ASP A 54 28.31 9.47 16.14
C ASP A 54 26.84 9.31 16.50
N GLU A 55 26.41 8.06 16.64
CA GLU A 55 25.01 7.70 16.89
C GLU A 55 24.91 6.70 18.05
N TYR A 56 23.76 6.69 18.70
CA TYR A 56 23.33 5.63 19.60
C TYR A 56 22.35 4.73 18.86
N ILE A 57 22.66 3.44 18.78
CA ILE A 57 21.82 2.45 18.10
C ILE A 57 20.79 1.87 19.07
N ARG A 58 19.51 1.89 18.68
CA ARG A 58 18.33 1.50 19.45
C ARG A 58 17.66 0.24 18.86
N GLY A 59 18.32 -0.91 18.96
CA GLY A 59 17.84 -2.14 18.27
C GLY A 59 18.28 -2.20 16.81
N GLN A 60 17.69 -3.06 15.98
CA GLN A 60 18.25 -3.39 14.66
C GLN A 60 18.04 -2.34 13.56
N ALA A 61 17.14 -1.37 13.73
CA ALA A 61 16.71 -0.47 12.66
C ALA A 61 16.58 1.02 13.03
N ASP A 62 16.99 1.41 14.24
CA ASP A 62 16.73 2.74 14.79
C ASP A 62 17.99 3.32 15.43
N THR A 63 18.25 4.61 15.21
CA THR A 63 19.41 5.33 15.76
C THR A 63 19.02 6.72 16.27
N ILE A 64 19.78 7.24 17.23
CA ILE A 64 19.67 8.62 17.73
C ILE A 64 21.03 9.29 17.55
N SER A 65 21.04 10.51 17.03
CA SER A 65 22.26 11.31 16.96
C SER A 65 22.80 11.62 18.37
N VAL A 66 24.12 11.50 18.57
CA VAL A 66 24.77 11.93 19.83
C VAL A 66 24.42 13.37 20.20
N ASP A 67 24.18 14.24 19.21
CA ASP A 67 23.79 15.63 19.44
C ASP A 67 22.41 15.80 20.08
N GLU A 68 21.56 14.78 20.07
CA GLU A 68 20.25 14.78 20.73
C GLU A 68 20.32 14.32 22.19
N VAL A 69 21.42 13.68 22.59
CA VAL A 69 21.61 13.15 23.93
C VAL A 69 22.21 14.23 24.85
N GLU A 70 21.52 14.51 25.96
CA GLU A 70 21.98 15.41 27.01
C GLU A 70 22.93 14.70 27.98
N LYS A 71 22.56 13.49 28.40
CA LYS A 71 23.31 12.70 29.38
C LYS A 71 23.15 11.21 29.12
N TRP A 72 24.10 10.40 29.58
CA TRP A 72 24.02 8.94 29.48
C TRP A 72 24.48 8.27 30.78
N HIS A 73 24.07 7.02 30.99
CA HIS A 73 24.47 6.17 32.11
C HIS A 73 24.64 4.73 31.61
N GLU A 74 25.68 4.03 32.06
CA GLU A 74 25.91 2.62 31.74
C GLU A 74 24.71 1.75 32.17
N LEU A 75 24.27 0.80 31.33
CA LEU A 75 23.14 -0.11 31.62
C LEU A 75 23.62 -1.56 31.86
N SER A 76 24.87 -1.77 32.29
CA SER A 76 25.44 -3.08 32.65
C SER A 76 25.37 -3.32 34.16
N TYR A 77 24.16 -3.48 34.67
CA TYR A 77 23.95 -3.83 36.07
C TYR A 77 23.16 -5.13 36.18
N ASP A 78 23.61 -5.99 37.11
CA ASP A 78 22.92 -7.18 37.54
C ASP A 78 22.18 -6.87 38.85
N ILE A 79 20.86 -7.10 38.88
CA ILE A 79 20.04 -6.95 40.08
C ILE A 79 19.69 -8.31 40.69
N SER A 80 20.62 -9.28 40.61
CA SER A 80 20.52 -10.61 41.21
C SER A 80 20.22 -10.59 42.72
N GLU A 81 20.46 -9.49 43.42
CA GLU A 81 19.97 -9.26 44.80
C GLU A 81 18.44 -9.46 44.91
N CYS A 82 17.68 -9.13 43.86
CA CYS A 82 16.23 -9.38 43.81
C CYS A 82 15.85 -10.88 43.81
N LEU A 83 16.81 -11.76 43.47
CA LEU A 83 16.63 -13.21 43.50
C LEU A 83 16.81 -13.77 44.92
N GLU A 84 17.46 -13.02 45.81
CA GLU A 84 17.92 -13.50 47.12
C GLU A 84 17.18 -12.83 48.29
N GLU A 85 16.80 -11.55 48.17
CA GLU A 85 16.14 -10.77 49.22
C GLU A 85 14.94 -9.96 48.70
N ASP A 86 14.01 -9.60 49.59
CA ASP A 86 12.87 -8.73 49.27
C ASP A 86 13.30 -7.26 49.42
N VAL A 87 13.70 -6.67 48.30
CA VAL A 87 14.23 -5.29 48.20
C VAL A 87 13.26 -4.44 47.37
N ASN A 88 12.96 -3.24 47.87
CA ASN A 88 12.07 -2.29 47.20
C ASN A 88 12.82 -1.10 46.56
N TRP A 89 14.12 -0.97 46.80
CA TRP A 89 14.95 0.10 46.30
C TRP A 89 16.36 -0.40 46.01
N ILE A 90 16.82 -0.26 44.76
CA ILE A 90 18.17 -0.61 44.34
C ILE A 90 18.84 0.63 43.76
N ASN A 91 20.03 0.92 44.26
CA ASN A 91 20.87 2.00 43.78
C ASN A 91 21.92 1.43 42.81
N LEU A 92 21.86 1.88 41.55
CA LEU A 92 22.74 1.49 40.47
C LEU A 92 23.70 2.64 40.19
N GLY A 93 24.88 2.55 40.80
CA GLY A 93 25.95 3.55 40.72
C GLY A 93 26.32 4.17 42.07
N SER A 94 27.38 4.97 42.09
CA SER A 94 27.91 5.57 43.33
C SER A 94 27.08 6.77 43.77
N GLU A 95 26.74 6.86 45.06
CA GLU A 95 26.06 8.03 45.63
C GLU A 95 26.95 9.27 45.56
N SER A 96 26.43 10.35 44.95
CA SER A 96 27.07 11.67 44.90
C SER A 96 26.01 12.75 45.08
N GLU A 97 26.30 13.79 45.87
CA GLU A 97 25.40 14.93 46.10
C GLU A 97 25.08 15.73 44.81
N GLU A 98 25.88 15.54 43.75
CA GLU A 98 25.72 16.20 42.45
C GLU A 98 25.17 15.26 41.34
N ALA A 99 24.88 13.99 41.64
CA ALA A 99 24.43 13.03 40.64
C ALA A 99 22.99 13.32 40.19
N TYR A 100 22.79 13.48 38.88
CA TYR A 100 21.47 13.36 38.28
C TYR A 100 21.00 11.91 38.43
N SER A 101 19.90 11.70 39.14
CA SER A 101 19.30 10.38 39.35
C SER A 101 18.07 10.20 38.44
N PHE A 102 18.07 9.15 37.61
CA PHE A 102 16.85 8.68 36.97
C PHE A 102 16.23 7.57 37.84
N GLN A 103 14.93 7.67 38.11
CA GLN A 103 14.21 6.66 38.88
C GLN A 103 13.25 5.91 37.95
N ALA A 104 13.49 4.61 37.77
CA ALA A 104 12.56 3.71 37.11
C ALA A 104 11.63 3.08 38.15
N GLU A 105 10.33 3.26 37.96
CA GLU A 105 9.27 2.74 38.83
C GLU A 105 8.06 2.27 37.99
N ASN A 106 7.00 1.80 38.67
CA ASN A 106 5.76 1.32 38.06
C ASN A 106 5.94 0.15 37.08
N PHE A 107 6.83 -0.79 37.44
CA PHE A 107 7.04 -1.98 36.64
C PHE A 107 5.75 -2.79 36.48
N LYS A 108 5.60 -3.40 35.31
CA LYS A 108 4.49 -4.26 34.91
C LYS A 108 5.01 -5.65 34.56
N SER A 109 4.13 -6.65 34.50
CA SER A 109 4.51 -8.02 34.15
C SER A 109 3.57 -8.64 33.14
N PHE A 110 4.12 -9.32 32.15
CA PHE A 110 3.35 -10.10 31.18
C PHE A 110 2.51 -11.21 31.84
N ALA A 111 2.94 -11.71 33.01
CA ALA A 111 2.19 -12.73 33.76
C ALA A 111 0.84 -12.20 34.32
N ASP A 112 0.74 -10.88 34.53
CA ASP A 112 -0.48 -10.21 34.98
C ASP A 112 -1.39 -9.78 33.81
N GLY A 113 -0.99 -10.09 32.56
CA GLY A 113 -1.69 -9.68 31.33
C GLY A 113 -1.31 -8.28 30.83
N ASP A 114 -0.30 -7.63 31.44
CA ASP A 114 0.21 -6.34 30.98
C ASP A 114 1.20 -6.51 29.82
N SER A 115 0.95 -5.84 28.70
CA SER A 115 1.88 -5.73 27.57
C SER A 115 2.15 -4.26 27.20
N PRO A 116 3.38 -3.90 26.80
CA PRO A 116 3.63 -2.57 26.26
C PRO A 116 2.88 -2.37 24.94
N PRO A 117 2.54 -1.12 24.57
CA PRO A 117 2.11 -0.80 23.20
C PRO A 117 3.14 -1.25 22.18
N ASN A 118 2.71 -1.54 20.95
CA ASN A 118 3.63 -1.90 19.88
C ASN A 118 4.68 -0.79 19.72
N GLU A 119 5.91 -1.19 19.38
CA GLU A 119 7.01 -0.29 19.12
C GLU A 119 7.47 0.59 20.31
N ARG A 120 7.00 0.29 21.53
CA ARG A 120 7.39 1.02 22.75
C ARG A 120 8.77 0.63 23.23
N PHE A 121 9.62 1.64 23.50
CA PHE A 121 10.92 1.43 24.13
C PHE A 121 10.78 1.22 25.64
N CYS A 122 11.27 0.08 26.12
CA CYS A 122 11.09 -0.36 27.51
C CYS A 122 12.44 -0.66 28.18
N LEU A 123 12.50 -0.39 29.48
CA LEU A 123 13.48 -0.99 30.39
C LEU A 123 12.93 -2.33 30.85
N LEU A 124 13.76 -3.36 30.79
CA LEU A 124 13.42 -4.74 31.05
C LEU A 124 14.24 -5.24 32.24
N ILE A 125 13.57 -5.92 33.16
CA ILE A 125 14.20 -6.78 34.14
C ILE A 125 13.93 -8.22 33.73
N LEU A 126 15.00 -8.96 33.51
CA LEU A 126 14.91 -10.32 33.05
C LEU A 126 14.74 -11.31 34.20
N THR A 127 14.26 -12.49 33.85
CA THR A 127 14.03 -13.58 34.80
C THR A 127 15.30 -14.07 35.51
N ASN A 128 16.47 -13.77 34.96
CA ASN A 128 17.79 -14.04 35.56
C ASN A 128 18.35 -12.87 36.39
N GLY A 129 17.63 -11.75 36.51
CA GLY A 129 18.10 -10.56 37.26
C GLY A 129 18.89 -9.55 36.43
N GLU A 130 19.22 -9.84 35.18
CA GLU A 130 19.90 -8.87 34.31
C GLU A 130 18.95 -7.75 33.87
N LEU A 131 19.51 -6.55 33.68
CA LEU A 131 18.81 -5.44 33.05
C LEU A 131 19.05 -5.42 31.55
N ALA A 132 18.01 -5.04 30.81
CA ALA A 132 18.10 -4.81 29.37
C ALA A 132 17.16 -3.69 28.96
N SER A 133 17.28 -3.25 27.70
CA SER A 133 16.33 -2.34 27.09
C SER A 133 16.06 -2.75 25.65
N GLY A 134 14.84 -2.56 25.18
CA GLY A 134 14.48 -2.89 23.82
C GLY A 134 13.12 -2.35 23.42
N ARG A 135 12.84 -2.48 22.13
CA ARG A 135 11.58 -2.07 21.51
C ARG A 135 10.64 -3.26 21.41
N TRP A 136 9.42 -3.14 21.93
CA TRP A 136 8.42 -4.20 21.88
C TRP A 136 7.87 -4.38 20.46
N ASP A 137 7.82 -5.61 19.97
CA ASP A 137 7.11 -6.00 18.76
C ASP A 137 5.96 -6.93 19.16
N LYS A 138 4.73 -6.43 18.99
CA LYS A 138 3.51 -7.14 19.35
C LYS A 138 3.22 -8.33 18.43
N ASP A 139 3.64 -8.28 17.17
CA ASP A 139 3.34 -9.32 16.19
C ASP A 139 4.23 -10.55 16.40
N THR A 140 5.48 -10.32 16.79
CA THR A 140 6.43 -11.40 17.13
C THR A 140 6.42 -11.76 18.61
N GLU A 141 5.78 -10.94 19.47
CA GLU A 141 5.79 -11.05 20.93
C GLU A 141 7.19 -11.01 21.54
N THR A 142 8.07 -10.19 20.98
CA THR A 142 9.47 -10.09 21.40
C THR A 142 9.94 -8.66 21.57
N PHE A 143 11.09 -8.47 22.23
CA PHE A 143 11.81 -7.20 22.23
C PHE A 143 13.00 -7.27 21.29
N ASP A 144 13.05 -6.32 20.36
CA ASP A 144 14.25 -6.06 19.59
C ASP A 144 15.28 -5.35 20.48
N THR A 145 16.38 -6.05 20.76
CA THR A 145 17.48 -5.57 21.60
C THR A 145 18.79 -5.60 20.83
N TRP A 146 19.65 -4.63 21.11
CA TRP A 146 20.90 -4.47 20.37
C TRP A 146 21.99 -5.49 20.75
N ASN A 147 22.14 -5.84 22.03
CA ASN A 147 23.30 -6.56 22.57
C ASN A 147 23.10 -8.07 22.74
N ARG A 148 21.95 -8.60 22.32
CA ARG A 148 21.61 -10.02 22.44
C ARG A 148 20.55 -10.41 21.41
N PRO A 149 20.38 -11.71 21.11
CA PRO A 149 19.24 -12.18 20.33
C PRO A 149 17.94 -11.59 20.88
N THR A 150 17.03 -11.27 19.98
CA THR A 150 15.64 -10.89 20.26
C THR A 150 15.11 -11.58 21.52
N VAL A 151 14.58 -10.79 22.44
CA VAL A 151 14.24 -11.24 23.79
C VAL A 151 12.79 -11.64 23.82
N ASP A 152 12.51 -12.88 24.14
CA ASP A 152 11.14 -13.36 24.21
C ASP A 152 10.44 -12.81 25.47
N LYS A 153 9.13 -12.56 25.39
CA LYS A 153 8.33 -12.12 26.55
C LYS A 153 8.48 -13.05 27.77
N SER A 154 8.75 -14.33 27.57
CA SER A 154 8.97 -15.33 28.63
C SER A 154 10.26 -15.13 29.41
N GLU A 155 11.22 -14.40 28.85
CA GLU A 155 12.49 -14.05 29.51
C GLU A 155 12.38 -12.79 30.36
N VAL A 156 11.30 -12.01 30.21
CA VAL A 156 11.07 -10.75 30.91
C VAL A 156 10.24 -10.98 32.18
N TRP A 157 10.84 -10.71 33.34
CA TRP A 157 10.13 -10.75 34.61
C TRP A 157 9.22 -9.53 34.78
N ALA A 158 9.79 -8.34 34.57
CA ALA A 158 9.08 -7.08 34.71
C ALA A 158 9.63 -6.03 33.74
N TRP A 159 8.80 -5.06 33.35
CA TRP A 159 9.19 -4.00 32.42
C TRP A 159 8.58 -2.66 32.82
N THR A 160 9.21 -1.56 32.42
CA THR A 160 8.64 -0.20 32.49
C THR A 160 9.02 0.59 31.25
N ALA A 161 8.23 1.60 30.88
CA ALA A 161 8.49 2.41 29.70
C ALA A 161 9.63 3.40 29.98
N LEU A 162 10.57 3.57 29.03
CA LEU A 162 11.66 4.56 29.14
C LEU A 162 11.26 5.91 28.53
N SER A 163 10.68 5.92 27.34
CA SER A 163 10.08 7.11 26.71
C SER A 163 8.84 6.77 25.91
N HIS A 164 8.12 7.83 25.58
CA HIS A 164 7.19 7.85 24.46
C HIS A 164 8.01 8.37 23.27
N ASP A 165 8.30 7.51 22.30
CA ASP A 165 8.81 7.99 21.02
C ASP A 165 7.64 8.71 20.32
N LEU A 166 7.92 9.80 19.59
CA LEU A 166 6.93 10.61 18.86
C LEU A 166 5.95 9.76 18.02
N PHE A 167 6.39 8.59 17.57
CA PHE A 167 5.56 7.60 16.88
C PHE A 167 4.37 7.12 17.72
N SER A 168 4.59 6.86 19.01
CA SER A 168 3.55 6.39 19.93
C SER A 168 2.54 7.48 20.34
N GLU A 169 2.96 8.74 20.39
CA GLU A 169 2.03 9.87 20.57
C GLU A 169 1.17 10.05 19.32
N SER A 170 1.74 9.92 18.12
CA SER A 170 0.97 9.99 16.89
C SER A 170 -0.01 8.81 16.71
N GLU A 171 0.35 7.60 17.12
CA GLU A 171 -0.57 6.46 17.10
C GLU A 171 -1.67 6.61 18.16
N GLU A 172 -1.34 7.03 19.38
CA GLU A 172 -2.33 7.24 20.45
C GLU A 172 -3.27 8.42 20.13
N GLU A 173 -2.76 9.51 19.57
CA GLU A 173 -3.58 10.63 19.09
C GLU A 173 -4.51 10.19 17.95
N TRP A 174 -4.00 9.39 17.01
CA TRP A 174 -4.77 8.85 15.90
C TRP A 174 -5.85 7.85 16.36
N GLU A 175 -5.53 6.94 17.28
CA GLU A 175 -6.49 6.02 17.88
C GLU A 175 -7.59 6.78 18.66
N ASN A 176 -7.20 7.81 19.43
CA ASN A 176 -8.14 8.67 20.13
C ASN A 176 -9.02 9.49 19.15
N GLU A 177 -8.46 9.97 18.05
CA GLU A 177 -9.21 10.69 17.00
C GLU A 177 -10.24 9.76 16.35
N ILE A 178 -9.85 8.52 16.05
CA ILE A 178 -10.74 7.50 15.49
C ILE A 178 -11.85 7.14 16.47
N GLU A 179 -11.53 6.90 17.74
CA GLU A 179 -12.55 6.57 18.73
C GLU A 179 -13.52 7.75 18.92
N ARG A 180 -13.01 8.97 18.93
CA ARG A 180 -13.82 10.19 18.95
C ARG A 180 -14.71 10.32 17.72
N GLU A 181 -14.19 10.07 16.51
CA GLU A 181 -14.98 10.07 15.29
C GLU A 181 -16.04 8.98 15.30
N LYS A 182 -15.71 7.76 15.75
CA LYS A 182 -16.66 6.66 15.94
C LYS A 182 -17.78 7.07 16.90
N GLU A 183 -17.47 7.72 18.02
CA GLU A 183 -18.46 8.25 18.97
C GLU A 183 -19.33 9.34 18.35
N LEU A 184 -18.74 10.32 17.65
CA LEU A 184 -19.47 11.38 16.96
C LEU A 184 -20.45 10.81 15.92
N ASN A 185 -20.01 9.79 15.19
CA ASN A 185 -20.74 9.16 14.10
C ASN A 185 -21.80 8.13 14.56
N LYS A 186 -21.95 7.89 15.88
CA LYS A 186 -23.05 7.06 16.41
C LYS A 186 -24.43 7.69 16.21
N ASN A 187 -24.52 9.01 16.32
CA ASN A 187 -25.78 9.77 16.20
C ASN A 187 -25.60 10.98 15.29
N PRO A 188 -25.36 10.76 13.98
CA PRO A 188 -25.12 11.84 13.03
C PRO A 188 -26.36 12.73 12.88
N SER A 189 -26.14 14.04 12.77
CA SER A 189 -27.21 14.99 12.45
C SER A 189 -27.48 15.05 10.94
N VAL A 190 -28.74 15.31 10.57
CA VAL A 190 -29.18 15.44 9.17
C VAL A 190 -29.36 16.92 8.85
N ASP A 191 -28.73 17.39 7.78
CA ASP A 191 -29.02 18.70 7.20
C ASP A 191 -30.22 18.58 6.24
N GLU A 192 -31.35 19.20 6.60
CA GLU A 192 -32.59 19.12 5.82
C GLU A 192 -32.49 19.74 4.42
N LYS A 193 -31.54 20.65 4.18
CA LYS A 193 -31.31 21.25 2.85
C LYS A 193 -30.47 20.33 1.98
N LEU A 194 -29.40 19.78 2.55
CA LEU A 194 -28.51 18.85 1.84
C LEU A 194 -29.24 17.53 1.54
N PHE A 195 -30.04 17.05 2.48
CA PHE A 195 -30.79 15.79 2.38
C PHE A 195 -32.29 15.99 2.16
N LYS A 196 -32.65 16.93 1.28
CA LYS A 196 -34.04 17.28 0.91
C LYS A 196 -34.91 16.06 0.55
N TYR A 197 -34.31 14.99 0.02
CA TYR A 197 -35.00 13.79 -0.42
C TYR A 197 -34.83 12.59 0.52
N GLY A 198 -34.33 12.83 1.73
CA GLY A 198 -34.05 11.79 2.73
C GLY A 198 -32.61 11.28 2.65
N THR A 199 -32.32 10.24 3.43
CA THR A 199 -30.99 9.65 3.60
C THR A 199 -30.78 8.35 2.81
N ASP A 200 -31.64 8.06 1.84
CA ASP A 200 -31.42 6.98 0.88
C ASP A 200 -30.73 7.53 -0.38
N ILE A 201 -29.47 7.15 -0.57
CA ILE A 201 -28.66 7.61 -1.70
C ILE A 201 -29.27 7.25 -3.06
N ASN A 202 -30.01 6.13 -3.14
CA ASN A 202 -30.63 5.69 -4.39
C ASN A 202 -31.65 6.71 -4.89
N THR A 203 -32.32 7.43 -4.00
CA THR A 203 -33.27 8.49 -4.38
C THR A 203 -32.60 9.61 -5.17
N TYR A 204 -31.33 9.93 -4.87
CA TYR A 204 -30.56 10.95 -5.58
C TYR A 204 -30.08 10.44 -6.93
N TYR A 205 -29.58 9.20 -6.98
CA TYR A 205 -29.21 8.56 -8.25
C TYR A 205 -30.41 8.40 -9.19
N GLU A 206 -31.60 8.03 -8.70
CA GLU A 206 -32.81 7.93 -9.52
C GLU A 206 -33.21 9.27 -10.12
N LYS A 207 -33.10 10.36 -9.36
CA LYS A 207 -33.37 11.72 -9.86
C LYS A 207 -32.34 12.16 -10.89
N ALA A 208 -31.07 11.87 -10.66
CA ALA A 208 -29.99 12.14 -11.62
C ALA A 208 -30.20 11.32 -12.91
N LEU A 209 -30.58 10.06 -12.78
CA LEU A 209 -30.88 9.15 -13.89
C LEU A 209 -32.00 9.68 -14.79
N LEU A 210 -33.07 10.23 -14.20
CA LEU A 210 -34.16 10.83 -14.99
C LEU A 210 -33.67 11.97 -15.87
N LYS A 211 -32.79 12.85 -15.36
CA LYS A 211 -32.18 13.94 -16.14
C LYS A 211 -31.23 13.39 -17.20
N LEU A 212 -30.38 12.43 -16.82
CA LEU A 212 -29.37 11.86 -17.71
C LEU A 212 -30.01 11.12 -18.90
N ARG A 213 -31.17 10.48 -18.69
CA ARG A 213 -31.94 9.79 -19.73
C ARG A 213 -32.50 10.70 -20.82
N GLU A 214 -32.61 12.01 -20.58
CA GLU A 214 -32.97 12.97 -21.64
C GLU A 214 -31.89 13.04 -22.72
N LYS A 215 -30.62 12.84 -22.34
CA LYS A 215 -29.46 12.83 -23.24
C LYS A 215 -29.04 11.42 -23.65
N TYR A 216 -29.12 10.46 -22.72
CA TYR A 216 -28.69 9.08 -22.89
C TYR A 216 -29.83 8.11 -22.54
N PRO A 217 -30.74 7.79 -23.48
CA PRO A 217 -31.93 6.97 -23.20
C PRO A 217 -31.63 5.57 -22.64
N TRP A 218 -30.42 5.06 -22.86
CA TRP A 218 -29.94 3.76 -22.36
C TRP A 218 -29.35 3.81 -20.93
N ALA A 219 -29.26 4.98 -20.31
CA ALA A 219 -28.68 5.12 -18.98
C ALA A 219 -29.38 4.24 -17.93
N THR A 220 -28.59 3.61 -17.06
CA THR A 220 -29.06 2.81 -15.91
C THR A 220 -28.32 3.19 -14.62
N LEU A 221 -28.91 2.84 -13.47
CA LEU A 221 -28.28 3.10 -12.16
C LEU A 221 -26.93 2.39 -12.05
N THR A 222 -26.83 1.14 -12.52
CA THR A 222 -25.59 0.36 -12.53
C THR A 222 -24.47 1.11 -13.27
N GLN A 223 -24.76 1.68 -14.44
CA GLN A 223 -23.79 2.45 -15.22
C GLN A 223 -23.34 3.73 -14.49
N MET A 224 -24.27 4.41 -13.80
CA MET A 224 -23.95 5.61 -13.01
C MET A 224 -23.05 5.31 -11.79
N MET A 225 -23.12 4.08 -11.28
CA MET A 225 -22.37 3.63 -10.10
C MET A 225 -21.11 2.81 -10.44
N LYS A 226 -20.73 2.72 -11.73
CA LYS A 226 -19.65 1.84 -12.22
C LYS A 226 -18.24 2.22 -11.74
N LYS A 227 -17.99 3.49 -11.42
CA LYS A 227 -16.72 3.98 -10.86
C LYS A 227 -16.71 3.75 -9.34
N THR A 228 -16.57 4.82 -8.55
CA THR A 228 -16.71 4.75 -7.10
C THR A 228 -18.11 5.26 -6.74
N PRO A 229 -19.00 4.41 -6.20
CA PRO A 229 -20.34 4.84 -5.86
C PRO A 229 -20.29 5.85 -4.71
N TRP A 230 -20.94 6.98 -4.90
CA TRP A 230 -21.22 7.91 -3.82
C TRP A 230 -22.27 7.31 -2.89
N GLN A 231 -22.16 7.62 -1.61
CA GLN A 231 -23.00 7.13 -0.53
C GLN A 231 -23.44 8.28 0.37
N ILE A 232 -24.40 8.01 1.25
CA ILE A 232 -24.71 8.88 2.38
C ILE A 232 -24.15 8.22 3.63
N VAL A 233 -23.13 8.81 4.22
CA VAL A 233 -22.36 8.22 5.32
C VAL A 233 -22.16 9.22 6.45
N PRO A 234 -22.02 8.75 7.71
CA PRO A 234 -21.70 9.64 8.80
C PRO A 234 -20.21 10.05 8.75
N HIS A 235 -19.95 11.35 8.90
CA HIS A 235 -18.62 11.94 8.97
C HIS A 235 -18.67 13.18 9.87
N HIS A 236 -17.75 13.29 10.83
CA HIS A 236 -17.69 14.41 11.79
C HIS A 236 -19.04 14.70 12.50
N GLY A 237 -19.81 13.65 12.82
CA GLY A 237 -21.10 13.75 13.51
C GLY A 237 -22.27 14.26 12.63
N LYS A 238 -22.13 14.22 11.30
CA LYS A 238 -23.17 14.60 10.34
C LYS A 238 -23.28 13.56 9.24
N TYR A 239 -24.45 13.44 8.63
CA TYR A 239 -24.52 12.77 7.33
C TYR A 239 -23.91 13.65 6.25
N VAL A 240 -23.14 13.05 5.36
CA VAL A 240 -22.53 13.70 4.20
C VAL A 240 -22.74 12.83 2.95
N PHE A 241 -22.67 13.44 1.76
CA PHE A 241 -22.46 12.68 0.53
C PHE A 241 -20.96 12.35 0.45
N GLY A 242 -20.60 11.07 0.44
CA GLY A 242 -19.19 10.67 0.47
C GLY A 242 -18.90 9.37 -0.29
N THR A 243 -17.65 9.20 -0.69
CA THR A 243 -17.11 7.91 -1.13
C THR A 243 -16.40 7.23 0.03
N VAL A 244 -16.49 5.91 0.09
CA VAL A 244 -15.88 5.11 1.17
C VAL A 244 -14.82 4.21 0.57
N ASP A 245 -13.58 4.40 1.01
CA ASP A 245 -12.45 3.56 0.66
C ASP A 245 -11.96 2.80 1.90
N LYS A 246 -11.45 1.58 1.70
CA LYS A 246 -10.81 0.83 2.78
C LYS A 246 -9.39 1.31 3.00
N GLY A 247 -9.15 1.89 4.17
CA GLY A 247 -7.83 2.28 4.65
C GLY A 247 -7.02 1.12 5.22
N TYR A 248 -5.87 1.45 5.80
CA TYR A 248 -5.03 0.52 6.55
C TYR A 248 -5.80 0.00 7.78
N ARG A 249 -5.66 -1.30 8.11
CA ARG A 249 -6.38 -1.98 9.21
C ARG A 249 -7.91 -2.03 9.08
N ASP A 250 -8.44 -2.12 7.86
CA ASP A 250 -9.88 -2.27 7.57
C ASP A 250 -10.77 -1.08 8.01
N GLU A 251 -10.18 0.10 8.21
CA GLU A 251 -10.95 1.29 8.56
C GLU A 251 -11.51 2.01 7.34
N ASN A 252 -12.73 2.55 7.44
CA ASN A 252 -13.36 3.28 6.34
C ASN A 252 -12.85 4.72 6.30
N ILE A 253 -12.18 5.09 5.21
CA ILE A 253 -11.83 6.48 4.89
C ILE A 253 -12.97 7.07 4.08
N VAL A 254 -13.54 8.17 4.57
CA VAL A 254 -14.64 8.89 3.91
C VAL A 254 -14.07 10.14 3.22
N SER A 255 -14.31 10.27 1.92
CA SER A 255 -14.10 11.52 1.20
C SER A 255 -15.44 12.20 0.95
N GLU A 256 -15.65 13.38 1.54
CA GLU A 256 -16.88 14.16 1.41
C GLU A 256 -16.95 14.95 0.09
N TRP A 257 -18.15 15.08 -0.47
CA TRP A 257 -18.47 16.05 -1.52
C TRP A 257 -18.72 17.43 -0.92
N THR A 258 -17.86 18.40 -1.24
CA THR A 258 -17.89 19.74 -0.65
C THR A 258 -18.24 20.86 -1.65
N GLU A 259 -18.52 20.52 -2.92
CA GLU A 259 -18.64 21.50 -4.00
C GLU A 259 -20.01 22.19 -4.07
N GLY A 260 -21.03 21.63 -3.41
CA GLY A 260 -22.37 22.19 -3.39
C GLY A 260 -22.95 22.35 -1.99
N THR A 261 -24.13 22.96 -1.94
CA THR A 261 -24.81 23.39 -0.73
C THR A 261 -26.21 22.76 -0.58
N ASP A 262 -26.69 22.03 -1.58
CA ASP A 262 -27.99 21.37 -1.54
C ASP A 262 -28.08 20.07 -2.36
N ALA A 263 -29.22 19.39 -2.21
CA ALA A 263 -29.56 18.15 -2.90
C ALA A 263 -29.60 18.27 -4.43
N ASP A 264 -30.03 19.41 -4.98
CA ASP A 264 -30.21 19.59 -6.42
C ASP A 264 -28.86 19.81 -7.12
N GLU A 265 -27.92 20.48 -6.45
CA GLU A 265 -26.51 20.59 -6.86
C GLU A 265 -25.80 19.22 -6.83
N PHE A 266 -26.05 18.39 -5.81
CA PHE A 266 -25.52 17.03 -5.76
C PHE A 266 -26.05 16.17 -6.93
N ILE A 267 -27.33 16.29 -7.26
CA ILE A 267 -27.93 15.60 -8.42
C ILE A 267 -27.27 16.05 -9.74
N ALA A 268 -26.95 17.34 -9.89
CA ALA A 268 -26.24 17.84 -11.07
C ALA A 268 -24.82 17.26 -11.15
N PHE A 269 -24.09 17.26 -10.03
CA PHE A 269 -22.79 16.60 -9.91
C PHE A 269 -22.86 15.12 -10.29
N LEU A 270 -23.85 14.36 -9.81
CA LEU A 270 -24.03 12.95 -10.18
C LEU A 270 -24.25 12.75 -11.70
N CYS A 271 -24.91 13.71 -12.38
CA CYS A 271 -25.09 13.65 -13.82
C CYS A 271 -23.75 13.80 -14.56
N GLU A 272 -22.92 14.76 -14.13
CA GLU A 272 -21.60 15.01 -14.71
C GLU A 272 -20.63 13.86 -14.41
N TYR A 273 -20.61 13.38 -13.17
CA TYR A 273 -19.78 12.26 -12.72
C TYR A 273 -20.05 10.98 -13.53
N ALA A 274 -21.32 10.72 -13.84
CA ALA A 274 -21.76 9.54 -14.56
C ALA A 274 -21.78 9.69 -16.09
N GLU A 275 -21.49 10.88 -16.64
CA GLU A 275 -21.66 11.14 -18.07
C GLU A 275 -20.80 10.23 -18.93
N GLU A 276 -19.50 10.17 -18.65
CA GLU A 276 -18.55 9.34 -19.38
C GLU A 276 -18.88 7.83 -19.33
N PRO A 277 -19.06 7.18 -18.15
CA PRO A 277 -19.37 5.75 -18.11
C PRO A 277 -20.70 5.40 -18.79
N VAL A 278 -21.71 6.28 -18.71
CA VAL A 278 -22.99 6.09 -19.40
C VAL A 278 -22.86 6.28 -20.91
N ALA A 279 -22.14 7.30 -21.36
CA ALA A 279 -21.89 7.53 -22.79
C ALA A 279 -21.14 6.35 -23.42
N ASN A 280 -20.17 5.78 -22.70
CA ASN A 280 -19.43 4.59 -23.12
C ASN A 280 -20.23 3.29 -22.99
N SER A 281 -21.46 3.32 -22.48
CA SER A 281 -22.28 2.11 -22.31
C SER A 281 -23.43 2.02 -23.31
N ASP A 282 -23.42 2.83 -24.38
CA ASP A 282 -24.43 2.74 -25.45
C ASP A 282 -24.44 1.33 -26.07
N PRO A 283 -25.52 0.54 -25.92
CA PRO A 283 -25.58 -0.80 -26.48
C PRO A 283 -25.44 -0.83 -28.00
N ALA A 284 -25.87 0.24 -28.69
CA ALA A 284 -25.78 0.32 -30.15
C ALA A 284 -24.33 0.42 -30.65
N GLU A 285 -23.47 1.13 -29.91
CA GLU A 285 -22.05 1.25 -30.22
C GLU A 285 -21.23 0.10 -29.63
N LYS A 286 -21.51 -0.27 -28.38
CA LYS A 286 -20.81 -1.33 -27.64
C LYS A 286 -21.06 -2.71 -28.23
N PHE A 287 -22.29 -3.02 -28.63
CA PHE A 287 -22.68 -4.31 -29.21
C PHE A 287 -23.16 -4.19 -30.67
N LYS A 288 -22.53 -3.29 -31.44
CA LYS A 288 -22.82 -3.01 -32.86
C LYS A 288 -22.90 -4.25 -33.75
N TYR A 289 -22.20 -5.34 -33.44
CA TYR A 289 -22.21 -6.59 -34.20
C TYR A 289 -23.10 -7.68 -33.59
N GLY A 290 -23.93 -7.33 -32.61
CA GLY A 290 -24.78 -8.24 -31.86
C GLY A 290 -24.17 -8.67 -30.52
N THR A 291 -24.86 -9.55 -29.82
CA THR A 291 -24.48 -10.07 -28.49
C THR A 291 -23.91 -11.49 -28.54
N ASP A 292 -23.62 -12.00 -29.74
CA ASP A 292 -22.94 -13.28 -29.93
C ASP A 292 -21.43 -13.05 -30.02
N ILE A 293 -20.70 -13.52 -29.00
CA ILE A 293 -19.24 -13.35 -28.93
C ILE A 293 -18.52 -14.00 -30.11
N GLU A 294 -19.07 -15.07 -30.69
CA GLU A 294 -18.48 -15.76 -31.84
C GLU A 294 -18.36 -14.84 -33.06
N VAL A 295 -19.26 -13.86 -33.22
CA VAL A 295 -19.17 -12.88 -34.31
C VAL A 295 -17.88 -12.05 -34.18
N TYR A 296 -17.54 -11.64 -32.96
CA TYR A 296 -16.35 -10.84 -32.68
C TYR A 296 -15.08 -11.68 -32.84
N LEU A 297 -15.05 -12.88 -32.26
CA LEU A 297 -13.92 -13.79 -32.35
C LEU A 297 -13.62 -14.18 -33.81
N ASN A 298 -14.65 -14.50 -34.59
CA ASN A 298 -14.47 -14.83 -36.00
C ASN A 298 -13.96 -13.62 -36.80
N LYS A 299 -14.49 -12.42 -36.55
CA LYS A 299 -14.05 -11.21 -37.25
C LYS A 299 -12.60 -10.85 -36.92
N ALA A 300 -12.21 -10.91 -35.64
CA ALA A 300 -10.83 -10.71 -35.21
C ALA A 300 -9.89 -11.74 -35.84
N TYR A 301 -10.28 -13.02 -35.84
CA TYR A 301 -9.52 -14.09 -36.51
C TYR A 301 -9.31 -13.80 -38.00
N GLU A 302 -10.37 -13.47 -38.75
CA GLU A 302 -10.26 -13.18 -40.19
C GLU A 302 -9.41 -11.94 -40.48
N ASN A 303 -9.42 -10.94 -39.59
CA ASN A 303 -8.55 -9.77 -39.71
C ASN A 303 -7.07 -10.12 -39.48
N VAL A 304 -6.76 -10.85 -38.41
CA VAL A 304 -5.38 -11.28 -38.11
C VAL A 304 -4.86 -12.29 -39.14
N LYS A 305 -5.69 -13.21 -39.62
CA LYS A 305 -5.32 -14.24 -40.60
C LYS A 305 -4.82 -13.68 -41.93
N LYS A 306 -5.20 -12.44 -42.29
CA LYS A 306 -4.70 -11.73 -43.49
C LYS A 306 -3.18 -11.56 -43.46
N ASP A 307 -2.66 -11.21 -42.29
CA ASP A 307 -1.23 -10.94 -42.08
C ASP A 307 -0.50 -12.18 -41.54
N TYR A 308 -1.16 -12.97 -40.70
CA TYR A 308 -0.61 -14.17 -40.05
C TYR A 308 -1.12 -15.43 -40.75
N LYS A 309 -0.66 -15.69 -41.97
CA LYS A 309 -1.18 -16.75 -42.84
C LYS A 309 -1.09 -18.16 -42.26
N TRP A 310 -0.18 -18.43 -41.33
CA TRP A 310 -0.06 -19.72 -40.64
C TRP A 310 -1.01 -19.89 -39.44
N LEU A 311 -1.67 -18.81 -38.98
CA LEU A 311 -2.52 -18.86 -37.79
C LEU A 311 -3.71 -19.81 -37.99
N ASP A 312 -3.78 -20.90 -37.24
CA ASP A 312 -4.93 -21.80 -37.22
C ASP A 312 -5.83 -21.49 -36.01
N LYS A 313 -7.16 -21.61 -36.15
CA LYS A 313 -8.07 -21.36 -35.02
C LYS A 313 -7.74 -22.19 -33.78
N ASN A 314 -7.18 -23.40 -33.95
CA ASN A 314 -6.81 -24.24 -32.82
C ASN A 314 -5.66 -23.67 -32.00
N MET A 315 -4.80 -22.82 -32.58
CA MET A 315 -3.74 -22.10 -31.88
C MET A 315 -4.29 -21.07 -30.88
N LEU A 316 -5.49 -20.56 -31.13
CA LEU A 316 -6.13 -19.54 -30.31
C LEU A 316 -6.90 -20.10 -29.11
N ARG A 317 -7.10 -21.42 -29.01
CA ARG A 317 -7.96 -22.04 -27.96
C ARG A 317 -7.54 -21.69 -26.53
N LYS A 318 -6.26 -21.41 -26.29
CA LYS A 318 -5.75 -21.01 -24.97
C LYS A 318 -5.97 -19.51 -24.66
N TYR A 319 -6.31 -18.71 -25.67
CA TYR A 319 -6.41 -17.25 -25.63
C TYR A 319 -7.85 -16.75 -25.88
N CYS A 320 -8.71 -17.59 -26.45
CA CYS A 320 -10.15 -17.35 -26.65
C CYS A 320 -10.95 -17.57 -25.36
N LEU A 321 -10.62 -16.84 -24.29
CA LEU A 321 -11.38 -16.85 -23.06
C LEU A 321 -12.24 -15.59 -22.95
N TYR A 322 -12.90 -15.20 -24.05
CA TYR A 322 -13.73 -14.00 -24.08
C TYR A 322 -15.21 -14.38 -24.15
N GLY A 323 -16.05 -13.56 -23.53
CA GLY A 323 -17.50 -13.75 -23.47
C GLY A 323 -18.24 -12.42 -23.51
N ILE A 324 -19.56 -12.51 -23.65
CA ILE A 324 -20.50 -11.42 -23.38
C ILE A 324 -21.43 -11.93 -22.29
N GLU A 325 -21.36 -11.31 -21.11
CA GLU A 325 -22.07 -11.77 -19.93
C GLU A 325 -22.85 -10.64 -19.27
N LYS A 326 -23.85 -11.01 -18.46
CA LYS A 326 -24.66 -10.06 -17.72
C LYS A 326 -24.05 -9.85 -16.33
N ILE A 327 -23.39 -8.72 -16.12
CA ILE A 327 -22.75 -8.33 -14.86
C ILE A 327 -23.59 -7.22 -14.23
N ASP A 328 -24.06 -7.42 -12.99
CA ASP A 328 -24.87 -6.44 -12.24
C ASP A 328 -26.07 -5.86 -13.00
N GLY A 329 -26.67 -6.68 -13.87
CA GLY A 329 -27.83 -6.28 -14.66
C GLY A 329 -27.51 -5.81 -16.09
N GLU A 330 -26.25 -5.54 -16.41
CA GLU A 330 -25.79 -4.96 -17.67
C GLU A 330 -25.02 -5.99 -18.52
N LEU A 331 -25.14 -5.91 -19.84
CA LEU A 331 -24.30 -6.72 -20.73
C LEU A 331 -22.91 -6.11 -20.83
N GLU A 332 -21.90 -6.94 -20.61
CA GLU A 332 -20.49 -6.56 -20.58
C GLU A 332 -19.64 -7.54 -21.39
N PHE A 333 -18.58 -7.04 -22.02
CA PHE A 333 -17.53 -7.91 -22.53
C PHE A 333 -16.74 -8.44 -21.34
N VAL A 334 -16.47 -9.74 -21.31
CA VAL A 334 -15.70 -10.37 -20.24
C VAL A 334 -14.55 -11.18 -20.79
N ARG A 335 -13.50 -11.32 -19.99
CA ARG A 335 -12.41 -12.26 -20.22
C ARG A 335 -12.30 -13.20 -19.03
N ALA A 336 -12.56 -14.48 -19.23
CA ALA A 336 -12.37 -15.52 -18.21
C ALA A 336 -10.87 -15.84 -18.02
N PHE A 337 -10.49 -16.15 -16.79
CA PHE A 337 -9.23 -16.82 -16.52
C PHE A 337 -9.41 -18.34 -16.60
N LYS A 338 -8.32 -19.05 -16.88
CA LYS A 338 -8.31 -20.47 -17.30
C LYS A 338 -8.93 -21.46 -16.30
N ASP A 339 -9.23 -21.01 -15.08
CA ASP A 339 -9.74 -21.80 -13.96
C ASP A 339 -11.19 -21.44 -13.54
N ASP A 340 -11.97 -20.84 -14.44
CA ASP A 340 -13.46 -20.86 -14.50
C ASP A 340 -14.27 -20.22 -13.35
N THR A 341 -13.67 -19.48 -12.42
CA THR A 341 -14.43 -18.69 -11.41
C THR A 341 -14.15 -17.20 -11.39
N GLU A 342 -13.10 -16.74 -12.06
CA GLU A 342 -12.74 -15.32 -12.10
C GLU A 342 -12.77 -14.80 -13.53
N TYR A 343 -13.46 -13.67 -13.73
CA TYR A 343 -13.54 -12.95 -14.98
C TYR A 343 -13.08 -11.50 -14.78
N HIS A 344 -12.50 -10.94 -15.83
CA HIS A 344 -12.22 -9.53 -15.94
C HIS A 344 -13.26 -8.86 -16.84
N VAL A 345 -13.92 -7.80 -16.35
CA VAL A 345 -14.82 -6.98 -17.17
C VAL A 345 -14.00 -6.09 -18.09
N CYS A 346 -14.17 -6.29 -19.39
CA CYS A 346 -13.50 -5.54 -20.44
C CYS A 346 -14.30 -4.27 -20.75
N ASP A 347 -14.00 -3.17 -20.04
CA ASP A 347 -14.75 -1.90 -20.15
C ASP A 347 -14.44 -1.13 -21.45
N TYR A 348 -14.88 -1.68 -22.58
CA TYR A 348 -14.78 -1.05 -23.89
C TYR A 348 -16.08 -0.33 -24.24
N GLY A 349 -15.94 0.96 -24.58
CA GLY A 349 -17.08 1.78 -24.98
C GLY A 349 -17.59 1.56 -26.40
N SER A 350 -16.94 0.70 -27.19
CA SER A 350 -17.39 0.35 -28.53
C SER A 350 -16.96 -1.05 -28.95
N ALA A 351 -17.77 -1.65 -29.82
CA ALA A 351 -17.49 -2.94 -30.46
C ALA A 351 -16.15 -2.94 -31.20
N ASP A 352 -15.81 -1.81 -31.85
CA ASP A 352 -14.59 -1.68 -32.66
C ASP A 352 -13.32 -1.66 -31.77
N LYS A 353 -13.36 -0.98 -30.62
CA LYS A 353 -12.25 -1.03 -29.64
C LYS A 353 -12.07 -2.42 -29.03
N PHE A 354 -13.16 -3.13 -28.76
CA PHE A 354 -13.09 -4.50 -28.28
C PHE A 354 -12.49 -5.44 -29.35
N LEU A 355 -12.88 -5.29 -30.62
CA LEU A 355 -12.28 -6.02 -31.74
C LEU A 355 -10.78 -5.76 -31.87
N GLU A 356 -10.33 -4.51 -31.77
CA GLU A 356 -8.90 -4.16 -31.82
C GLU A 356 -8.11 -4.88 -30.71
N SER A 357 -8.68 -4.95 -29.50
CA SER A 357 -8.10 -5.69 -28.38
C SER A 357 -8.03 -7.20 -28.64
N LEU A 358 -9.10 -7.80 -29.18
CA LEU A 358 -9.11 -9.21 -29.60
C LEU A 358 -8.07 -9.50 -30.67
N GLU A 359 -7.95 -8.63 -31.66
CA GLU A 359 -6.96 -8.75 -32.73
C GLU A 359 -5.54 -8.73 -32.15
N GLN A 360 -5.25 -7.82 -31.22
CA GLN A 360 -3.96 -7.79 -30.54
C GLN A 360 -3.68 -9.10 -29.79
N ALA A 361 -4.63 -9.61 -29.01
CA ALA A 361 -4.47 -10.88 -28.29
C ALA A 361 -4.22 -12.05 -29.24
N PHE A 362 -4.89 -12.09 -30.39
CA PHE A 362 -4.69 -13.13 -31.40
C PHE A 362 -3.35 -13.01 -32.12
N GLN A 363 -2.86 -11.79 -32.35
CA GLN A 363 -1.52 -11.56 -32.88
C GLN A 363 -0.44 -12.07 -31.92
N GLU A 364 -0.58 -11.81 -30.62
CA GLU A 364 0.33 -12.32 -29.59
C GLU A 364 0.34 -13.85 -29.56
N ALA A 365 -0.84 -14.47 -29.52
CA ALA A 365 -1.00 -15.92 -29.59
C ALA A 365 -0.35 -16.53 -30.85
N ALA A 366 -0.50 -15.87 -32.00
CA ALA A 366 0.08 -16.32 -33.27
C ALA A 366 1.62 -16.32 -33.24
N ILE A 367 2.23 -15.35 -32.55
CA ILE A 367 3.69 -15.29 -32.36
C ILE A 367 4.16 -16.30 -31.33
N GLU A 368 3.40 -16.55 -30.25
CA GLU A 368 3.77 -17.56 -29.25
C GLU A 368 3.78 -18.98 -29.83
N GLU A 369 2.80 -19.33 -30.67
CA GLU A 369 2.74 -20.65 -31.32
C GLU A 369 3.74 -20.78 -32.48
N ASN A 370 4.25 -19.66 -33.00
CA ASN A 370 5.31 -19.60 -34.01
C ASN A 370 6.43 -18.63 -33.60
N PRO A 371 7.24 -19.00 -32.58
CA PRO A 371 8.14 -18.07 -31.92
C PRO A 371 9.27 -17.60 -32.84
N VAL A 372 9.78 -16.41 -32.54
CA VAL A 372 11.00 -15.88 -33.13
C VAL A 372 12.19 -16.75 -32.71
N ILE A 373 12.96 -17.23 -33.68
CA ILE A 373 14.16 -18.07 -33.47
C ILE A 373 15.47 -17.35 -33.78
N ASP A 374 15.40 -16.22 -34.50
CA ASP A 374 16.56 -15.41 -34.84
C ASP A 374 16.12 -13.96 -35.12
N THR A 375 17.01 -12.99 -34.89
CA THR A 375 16.72 -11.57 -35.09
C THR A 375 17.92 -10.84 -35.66
N TYR A 376 17.65 -9.91 -36.57
CA TYR A 376 18.61 -8.99 -37.14
C TYR A 376 18.07 -7.56 -37.01
N ASP A 377 18.71 -6.77 -36.15
CA ASP A 377 18.46 -5.35 -36.06
C ASP A 377 19.18 -4.64 -37.21
N VAL A 378 18.41 -3.98 -38.07
CA VAL A 378 18.96 -3.24 -39.20
C VAL A 378 19.70 -2.04 -38.62
N PRO A 379 21.01 -1.89 -38.87
CA PRO A 379 21.70 -0.68 -38.49
C PRO A 379 21.20 0.47 -39.36
N PHE A 380 20.60 1.47 -38.75
CA PHE A 380 20.25 2.73 -39.39
C PHE A 380 20.88 3.89 -38.60
N GLY A 381 21.23 4.96 -39.31
CA GLY A 381 21.68 6.21 -38.68
C GLY A 381 20.50 7.01 -38.13
N HIS A 382 20.66 8.31 -37.91
CA HIS A 382 19.51 9.15 -37.60
C HIS A 382 18.58 9.25 -38.82
N VAL A 383 17.43 8.57 -38.76
CA VAL A 383 16.38 8.63 -39.77
C VAL A 383 15.20 9.37 -39.16
N GLU A 384 15.08 10.65 -39.50
CA GLU A 384 14.01 11.54 -39.07
C GLU A 384 13.22 12.03 -40.29
N ILE A 385 11.90 11.92 -40.24
CA ILE A 385 10.99 12.47 -41.25
C ILE A 385 9.87 13.22 -40.54
N HIS A 386 9.82 14.54 -40.72
CA HIS A 386 8.78 15.41 -40.13
C HIS A 386 8.64 15.27 -38.60
N GLY A 387 9.76 15.16 -37.87
CA GLY A 387 9.78 15.00 -36.42
C GLY A 387 9.64 13.56 -35.92
N TRP A 388 9.32 12.61 -36.81
CA TRP A 388 9.25 11.19 -36.48
C TRP A 388 10.62 10.54 -36.68
N ASN A 389 11.16 10.00 -35.59
CA ASN A 389 12.40 9.24 -35.58
C ASN A 389 12.08 7.76 -35.74
N LEU A 390 12.81 7.09 -36.63
CA LEU A 390 12.84 5.62 -36.63
C LEU A 390 13.59 5.16 -35.36
N GLU A 391 12.96 4.31 -34.58
CA GLU A 391 13.49 3.82 -33.30
C GLU A 391 13.89 2.35 -33.39
N ILE A 392 13.12 1.55 -34.12
CA ILE A 392 13.41 0.13 -34.35
C ILE A 392 13.13 -0.22 -35.81
N TYR A 393 14.07 -0.93 -36.43
CA TYR A 393 13.84 -1.66 -37.66
C TYR A 393 14.49 -3.04 -37.55
N ARG A 394 13.66 -4.06 -37.29
CA ARG A 394 14.11 -5.41 -36.94
C ARG A 394 13.52 -6.44 -37.88
N PHE A 395 14.37 -7.28 -38.45
CA PHE A 395 13.96 -8.53 -39.10
C PHE A 395 14.04 -9.66 -38.07
N SER A 396 13.00 -10.47 -37.99
CA SER A 396 12.90 -11.62 -37.08
C SER A 396 12.53 -12.85 -37.89
N LYS A 397 13.28 -13.94 -37.74
CA LYS A 397 12.95 -15.22 -38.35
C LYS A 397 12.07 -16.02 -37.39
N LEU A 398 10.93 -16.49 -37.86
CA LEU A 398 10.00 -17.32 -37.10
C LEU A 398 10.34 -18.81 -37.28
N LYS A 399 9.89 -19.64 -36.33
CA LYS A 399 10.12 -21.09 -36.32
C LYS A 399 9.64 -21.80 -37.59
N THR A 400 8.53 -21.36 -38.19
CA THR A 400 8.01 -21.87 -39.48
C THR A 400 8.88 -21.50 -40.68
N GLY A 401 9.82 -20.57 -40.52
CA GLY A 401 10.67 -20.04 -41.60
C GLY A 401 10.19 -18.71 -42.20
N ASP A 402 9.01 -18.22 -41.80
CA ASP A 402 8.52 -16.87 -42.13
C ASP A 402 9.39 -15.79 -41.50
N TYR A 403 9.40 -14.59 -42.09
CA TYR A 403 10.08 -13.43 -41.53
C TYR A 403 9.06 -12.40 -41.05
N MET A 404 9.23 -11.93 -39.82
CA MET A 404 8.50 -10.79 -39.26
C MET A 404 9.42 -9.56 -39.28
N VAL A 405 8.91 -8.45 -39.78
CA VAL A 405 9.61 -7.17 -39.83
C VAL A 405 8.90 -6.21 -38.90
N THR A 406 9.57 -5.79 -37.83
CA THR A 406 9.06 -4.81 -36.87
C THR A 406 9.67 -3.45 -37.17
N VAL A 407 8.80 -2.45 -37.34
CA VAL A 407 9.18 -1.05 -37.52
C VAL A 407 8.51 -0.24 -36.42
N GLN A 408 9.32 0.43 -35.60
CA GLN A 408 8.85 1.37 -34.59
C GLN A 408 9.39 2.75 -34.92
N ALA A 409 8.50 3.74 -34.91
CA ALA A 409 8.87 5.14 -35.06
C ALA A 409 8.05 6.00 -34.09
N GLY A 410 8.60 7.13 -33.67
CA GLY A 410 7.93 8.04 -32.76
C GLY A 410 8.53 9.44 -32.76
N ASP A 411 7.80 10.37 -32.16
CA ASP A 411 8.26 11.69 -31.79
C ASP A 411 8.29 11.84 -30.26
N ARG A 412 8.48 13.05 -29.73
CA ARG A 412 8.54 13.29 -28.28
C ARG A 412 7.20 13.09 -27.54
N VAL A 413 6.10 12.91 -28.26
CA VAL A 413 4.73 12.93 -27.73
C VAL A 413 3.96 11.65 -28.09
N THR A 414 4.25 11.05 -29.23
CA THR A 414 3.52 9.90 -29.78
C THR A 414 4.45 8.92 -30.48
N GLY A 415 4.08 7.64 -30.49
CA GLY A 415 4.84 6.59 -31.17
C GLY A 415 3.93 5.52 -31.74
N GLY A 416 4.44 4.77 -32.71
CA GLY A 416 3.72 3.70 -33.38
C GLY A 416 4.63 2.53 -33.73
N THR A 417 4.11 1.32 -33.54
CA THR A 417 4.77 0.08 -33.97
C THR A 417 3.93 -0.59 -35.04
N ARG A 418 4.56 -1.04 -36.12
CA ARG A 418 3.95 -1.92 -37.12
C ARG A 418 4.78 -3.17 -37.32
N ARG A 419 4.09 -4.28 -37.58
CA ARG A 419 4.68 -5.57 -37.94
C ARG A 419 4.24 -5.94 -39.35
N PHE A 420 5.16 -6.41 -40.17
CA PHE A 420 4.90 -6.95 -41.50
C PHE A 420 5.42 -8.38 -41.56
N PHE A 421 4.74 -9.23 -42.32
CA PHE A 421 5.15 -10.63 -42.46
C PHE A 421 5.50 -10.94 -43.91
N ILE A 422 6.67 -11.54 -44.09
CA ILE A 422 7.22 -11.93 -45.39
C ILE A 422 7.35 -13.46 -45.38
N THR A 423 6.47 -14.11 -46.15
CA THR A 423 6.49 -15.57 -46.31
C THR A 423 7.72 -16.02 -47.11
N PRO A 424 8.26 -17.24 -46.91
CA PRO A 424 9.40 -17.77 -47.66
C PRO A 424 9.22 -17.72 -49.19
N ASP A 425 7.98 -17.84 -49.65
CA ASP A 425 7.63 -17.78 -51.08
C ASP A 425 7.96 -16.43 -51.72
N CYS A 426 8.01 -15.34 -50.96
CA CYS A 426 8.43 -14.02 -51.45
C CYS A 426 9.91 -13.98 -51.86
N PHE A 427 10.72 -14.93 -51.37
CA PHE A 427 12.14 -15.05 -51.69
C PHE A 427 12.43 -16.09 -52.78
N LYS A 428 11.40 -16.80 -53.28
CA LYS A 428 11.55 -17.71 -54.41
C LYS A 428 11.67 -16.88 -55.69
N THR A 429 12.88 -16.77 -56.23
CA THR A 429 13.12 -16.21 -57.56
C THR A 429 12.39 -17.04 -58.62
N LYS A 430 11.65 -16.36 -59.52
CA LYS A 430 11.03 -16.98 -60.71
C LYS A 430 12.06 -17.51 -61.68
#